data_AF-A0A6B9VRF3-F1
#
_entry.id   AF-A0A6B9VRF3-F1
#
_cell.length_a   1.000
_cell.length_b   1.000
_cell.length_c   1.000
_cell.angle_alpha   90.00
_cell.angle_beta   90.00
_cell.angle_gamma   90.00
#
_symmetry.space_group_name_H-M   'P 1'
#
loop_
_entity.id
_entity.type
_entity.pdbx_description
1 polymer ?
#
loop_
_entity_poly.entity_id
_entity_poly.type
_entity_poly.pdbx_seq_one_letter_code
_entity_poly.pdbx_strand_id
1 'polypeptide(L)'
;MTTYYFAIASQDFLLKEEPVEEILRERTNHYNIINKPIDFWLIKNPFFLKIKTKEMLTIRKQMTKPTAAIISHNRKFIDWIKLRFGFVLVGQFNSSLETIYT
;
A
#
# COMPACT_ATOMS: atom_id res chain seq x y z
N MET A 1 8.31 10.90 13.13
CA MET A 1 7.44 9.75 12.78
C MET A 1 6.77 10.08 11.47
N THR A 2 6.76 9.16 10.52
CA THR A 2 6.16 9.39 9.19
C THR A 2 4.89 8.55 9.07
N THR A 3 3.81 9.16 8.60
CA THR A 3 2.54 8.48 8.37
C THR A 3 2.54 7.83 6.99
N TYR A 4 2.27 6.53 6.95
CA TYR A 4 2.07 5.76 5.74
C TYR A 4 0.60 5.38 5.62
N TYR A 5 0.04 5.63 4.44
CA TYR A 5 -1.28 5.16 4.06
C TYR A 5 -1.12 3.94 3.17
N PHE A 6 -2.04 2.99 3.26
CA PHE A 6 -1.97 1.78 2.44
C PHE A 6 -3.33 1.34 1.92
N ALA A 7 -3.31 0.69 0.76
CA ALA A 7 -4.37 -0.16 0.24
C ALA A 7 -3.82 -1.59 0.14
N ILE A 8 -4.51 -2.57 0.73
CA ILE A 8 -4.07 -3.96 0.82
C ILE A 8 -5.17 -4.93 0.34
N ALA A 9 -4.76 -5.94 -0.40
CA ALA A 9 -5.59 -7.05 -0.83
C ALA A 9 -4.73 -8.31 -1.08
N SER A 10 -5.34 -9.37 -1.60
CA SER A 10 -4.59 -10.57 -2.00
C SER A 10 -3.59 -10.25 -3.12
N GLN A 11 -2.50 -11.03 -3.18
CA GLN A 11 -1.52 -10.89 -4.26
C GLN A 11 -2.11 -11.16 -5.63
N ASP A 12 -2.97 -12.18 -5.76
CA ASP A 12 -3.61 -12.50 -7.03
C ASP A 12 -4.45 -11.33 -7.54
N PHE A 13 -5.24 -10.71 -6.66
CA PHE A 13 -6.07 -9.56 -7.01
C PHE A 13 -5.22 -8.37 -7.50
N LEU A 14 -4.23 -7.93 -6.71
CA LEU A 14 -3.44 -6.75 -7.07
C LEU A 14 -2.41 -6.98 -8.18
N LEU A 15 -1.93 -8.20 -8.39
CA LEU A 15 -0.83 -8.47 -9.34
C LEU A 15 -1.30 -9.12 -10.64
N LYS A 16 -2.51 -9.70 -10.68
CA LYS A 16 -3.00 -10.45 -11.85
C LYS A 16 -4.34 -9.94 -12.36
N GLU A 17 -5.25 -9.56 -11.46
CA GLU A 17 -6.61 -9.16 -11.84
C GLU A 17 -6.72 -7.66 -12.12
N GLU A 18 -6.05 -6.83 -11.31
CA GLU A 18 -6.06 -5.37 -11.46
C GLU A 18 -4.83 -4.84 -12.24
N PRO A 19 -4.98 -3.75 -13.01
CA PRO A 19 -3.88 -3.14 -13.79
C PRO A 19 -2.95 -2.29 -12.91
N VAL A 20 -2.50 -2.82 -11.77
CA VAL A 20 -1.67 -2.08 -10.80
C VAL A 20 -0.32 -1.70 -11.40
N GLU A 21 0.32 -2.60 -12.15
CA GLU A 21 1.63 -2.32 -12.76
C GLU A 21 1.55 -1.10 -13.70
N GLU A 22 0.57 -1.08 -14.61
CA GLU A 22 0.31 0.04 -15.51
C GLU A 22 0.13 1.36 -14.76
N ILE A 23 -0.76 1.36 -13.74
CA ILE A 23 -1.06 2.55 -12.93
C ILE A 23 0.20 3.08 -12.24
N LEU A 24 1.02 2.19 -11.68
CA LEU A 24 2.24 2.59 -10.97
C LEU A 24 3.35 3.03 -11.93
N ARG A 25 3.45 2.41 -13.12
CA ARG A 25 4.39 2.81 -14.17
C ARG A 25 4.07 4.20 -14.70
N GLU A 26 2.82 4.46 -15.08
CA GLU A 26 2.38 5.76 -15.58
C GLU A 26 2.51 6.86 -14.50
N ARG A 27 2.19 6.54 -13.25
CA ARG A 27 2.41 7.47 -12.14
C ARG A 27 3.89 7.78 -11.91
N THR A 28 4.76 6.78 -12.02
CA THR A 28 6.23 6.96 -11.93
C THR A 28 6.72 7.87 -13.05
N ASN A 29 6.28 7.62 -14.28
CA ASN A 29 6.61 8.45 -15.44
C ASN A 29 6.16 9.90 -15.23
N HIS A 30 4.92 10.11 -14.78
CA HIS A 30 4.42 11.44 -14.45
C HIS A 30 5.28 12.15 -13.39
N TYR A 31 5.67 11.45 -12.32
CA TYR A 31 6.50 12.01 -11.24
C TYR A 31 7.88 12.42 -11.76
N ASN A 32 8.47 11.61 -12.64
CA ASN A 32 9.74 11.94 -13.29
C ASN A 32 9.62 13.20 -14.16
N ILE A 33 8.55 13.32 -14.96
CA ILE A 33 8.30 14.49 -15.83
C ILE A 33 8.21 15.78 -15.00
N ILE A 34 7.55 15.74 -13.83
CA ILE A 34 7.37 16.92 -12.97
C ILE A 34 8.47 17.08 -11.90
N ASN A 35 9.56 16.30 -11.98
CA ASN A 35 10.64 16.26 -10.98
C ASN A 35 10.14 16.10 -9.53
N LYS A 36 9.12 15.28 -9.33
CA LYS A 36 8.57 14.97 -8.00
C LYS A 36 9.19 13.68 -7.45
N PRO A 37 9.67 13.65 -6.19
CA PRO A 37 10.16 12.42 -5.57
C PRO A 37 9.03 11.39 -5.40
N ILE A 38 9.36 10.11 -5.62
CA ILE A 38 8.44 9.00 -5.43
C ILE A 38 8.02 8.90 -3.96
N ASP A 39 6.72 8.87 -3.74
CA ASP A 39 6.08 8.79 -2.43
C ASP A 39 5.16 7.58 -2.29
N PHE A 40 5.32 6.56 -3.15
CA PHE A 40 4.49 5.36 -3.19
C PHE A 40 5.27 4.10 -3.61
N TRP A 41 4.83 2.93 -3.13
CA TRP A 41 5.47 1.63 -3.40
C TRP A 41 4.47 0.49 -3.40
N LEU A 42 4.79 -0.59 -4.13
CA LEU A 42 4.08 -1.87 -4.09
C LEU A 42 4.92 -2.89 -3.30
N ILE A 43 4.36 -3.43 -2.22
CA ILE A 43 5.05 -4.37 -1.33
C ILE A 43 4.29 -5.69 -1.28
N LYS A 44 5.01 -6.79 -1.54
CA LYS A 44 4.51 -8.16 -1.31
C LYS A 44 4.74 -8.54 0.14
N ASN A 45 3.78 -9.24 0.75
CA ASN A 45 3.83 -9.75 2.12
C ASN A 45 4.28 -8.67 3.14
N PRO A 46 3.56 -7.55 3.23
CA PRO A 46 4.00 -6.37 3.98
C PRO A 46 4.26 -6.67 5.47
N PHE A 47 5.49 -6.41 5.92
CA PHE A 47 5.88 -6.59 7.32
C PHE A 47 5.12 -5.68 8.29
N PHE A 48 4.66 -4.50 7.85
CA PHE A 48 3.89 -3.57 8.70
C PHE A 48 2.59 -4.19 9.23
N LEU A 49 2.05 -5.22 8.57
CA LEU A 49 0.94 -5.96 9.15
C LEU A 49 1.31 -6.51 10.54
N LYS A 50 2.57 -6.85 10.80
CA LYS A 50 3.04 -7.47 12.07
C LYS A 50 2.97 -6.51 13.25
N ILE A 51 2.80 -5.22 12.99
CA ILE A 51 2.58 -4.21 14.02
C ILE A 51 1.31 -4.60 14.81
N LYS A 52 1.45 -4.70 16.14
CA LYS A 52 0.38 -5.17 17.04
C LYS A 52 -0.62 -4.05 17.35
N THR A 53 -1.28 -3.51 16.32
CA THR A 53 -2.42 -2.61 16.49
C THR A 53 -3.74 -3.35 16.25
N LYS A 54 -4.83 -2.87 16.86
CA LYS A 54 -6.17 -3.45 16.68
C LYS A 54 -6.61 -3.45 15.21
N GLU A 55 -6.26 -2.40 14.47
CA GLU A 55 -6.53 -2.27 13.03
C GLU A 55 -5.81 -3.35 12.23
N MET A 56 -4.50 -3.52 12.44
CA MET A 56 -3.70 -4.53 11.72
C MET A 56 -4.11 -5.95 12.07
N LEU A 57 -4.47 -6.22 13.33
CA LEU A 57 -5.01 -7.51 13.74
C LEU A 57 -6.34 -7.82 13.03
N THR A 58 -7.20 -6.81 12.85
CA THR A 58 -8.48 -6.97 12.14
C THR A 58 -8.26 -7.25 10.66
N ILE A 59 -7.34 -6.52 10.01
CA ILE A 59 -6.96 -6.75 8.61
C ILE A 59 -6.37 -8.15 8.42
N ARG A 60 -5.45 -8.57 9.30
CA ARG A 60 -4.84 -9.91 9.25
C ARG A 60 -5.85 -11.03 9.30
N LYS A 61 -6.86 -10.92 10.17
CA LYS A 61 -7.91 -11.94 10.29
C LYS A 61 -8.72 -12.11 9.00
N GLN A 62 -8.83 -11.06 8.19
CA GLN A 62 -9.53 -11.10 6.89
C GLN A 62 -8.65 -11.66 5.76
N MET A 63 -7.33 -11.73 5.96
CA MET A 63 -6.37 -12.09 4.93
C MET A 63 -5.91 -13.54 5.11
N THR A 64 -6.51 -14.46 4.35
CA THR A 64 -6.21 -15.90 4.38
C THR A 64 -5.17 -16.33 3.34
N LYS A 65 -4.85 -15.45 2.38
CA LYS A 65 -3.91 -15.67 1.27
C LYS A 65 -2.69 -14.73 1.39
N PRO A 66 -1.59 -14.98 0.64
CA PRO A 66 -0.53 -14.00 0.47
C PRO A 66 -1.10 -12.64 0.05
N THR A 67 -0.58 -11.57 0.66
CA THR A 67 -1.09 -10.21 0.45
C THR A 67 -0.06 -9.33 -0.24
N ALA A 68 -0.55 -8.30 -0.93
CA ALA A 68 0.26 -7.20 -1.41
C ALA A 68 -0.40 -5.88 -0.97
N ALA A 69 0.41 -4.85 -0.79
CA ALA A 69 -0.07 -3.53 -0.44
C ALA A 69 0.56 -2.46 -1.33
N ILE A 70 -0.25 -1.51 -1.75
CA ILE A 70 0.21 -0.22 -2.27
C ILE A 70 0.30 0.71 -1.06
N ILE A 71 1.50 1.20 -0.77
CA ILE A 71 1.76 2.15 0.32
C ILE A 71 2.11 3.52 -0.24
N SER A 72 1.76 4.60 0.46
CA SER A 72 2.13 5.96 0.05
C SER A 72 2.09 6.94 1.22
N HIS A 73 2.87 8.02 1.13
CA HIS A 73 2.69 9.20 2.00
C HIS A 73 1.48 10.07 1.58
N ASN A 74 0.90 9.79 0.41
CA ASN A 74 -0.22 10.55 -0.13
C ASN A 74 -1.56 9.85 0.13
N ARG A 75 -2.32 10.36 1.13
CA ARG A 75 -3.64 9.82 1.47
C ARG A 75 -4.62 9.79 0.28
N LYS A 76 -4.67 10.87 -0.50
CA LYS A 76 -5.59 10.98 -1.65
C LYS A 76 -5.31 9.91 -2.70
N PHE A 77 -4.05 9.53 -2.89
CA PHE A 77 -3.69 8.45 -3.80
C PHE A 77 -4.26 7.10 -3.32
N ILE A 78 -4.16 6.81 -2.01
CA ILE A 78 -4.72 5.58 -1.44
C ILE A 78 -6.26 5.57 -1.46
N ASP A 79 -6.90 6.72 -1.19
CA ASP A 79 -8.36 6.83 -1.31
C ASP A 79 -8.82 6.62 -2.77
N TRP A 80 -8.07 7.16 -3.74
CA TRP A 80 -8.33 6.89 -5.17
C TRP A 80 -8.19 5.40 -5.51
N ILE A 81 -7.16 4.72 -5.00
CA ILE A 81 -7.00 3.26 -5.16
C ILE A 81 -8.21 2.50 -4.59
N LYS A 82 -8.73 2.91 -3.43
CA LYS A 82 -9.94 2.32 -2.83
C LYS A 82 -11.16 2.45 -3.75
N LEU A 83 -11.36 3.63 -4.31
CA LEU A 83 -12.47 3.87 -5.24
C LEU A 83 -12.29 3.11 -6.55
N ARG A 84 -11.05 2.99 -7.04
CA ARG A 84 -10.73 2.33 -8.32
C ARG A 84 -10.92 0.82 -8.27
N PHE A 85 -10.40 0.16 -7.23
CA PHE A 85 -10.38 -1.30 -7.16
C PHE A 85 -11.51 -1.89 -6.30
N GLY A 86 -12.12 -1.11 -5.39
CA GLY A 86 -13.24 -1.53 -4.56
C GLY A 86 -12.90 -2.56 -3.47
N PHE A 87 -12.33 -3.71 -3.83
CA PHE A 87 -12.06 -4.87 -2.97
C PHE A 87 -10.72 -4.81 -2.24
N VAL A 88 -10.21 -3.61 -1.98
CA VAL A 88 -9.05 -3.37 -1.13
C VAL A 88 -9.46 -2.88 0.25
N LEU A 89 -8.74 -3.29 1.29
CA LEU A 89 -8.80 -2.65 2.61
C LEU A 89 -7.84 -1.48 2.63
N VAL A 90 -8.21 -0.38 3.30
CA VAL A 90 -7.33 0.77 3.48
C VAL A 90 -7.10 1.07 4.95
N GLY A 91 -5.96 1.67 5.25
CA GLY A 91 -5.61 2.07 6.59
C GLY A 91 -4.37 2.95 6.62
N GLN A 92 -3.83 3.15 7.82
CA GLN A 92 -2.59 3.88 8.00
C GLN A 92 -1.75 3.32 9.15
N PHE A 93 -0.45 3.58 9.12
CA PHE A 93 0.44 3.31 10.24
C PHE A 93 1.54 4.37 10.31
N ASN A 94 2.07 4.57 11.51
CA ASN A 94 3.24 5.42 11.69
C ASN A 94 4.50 4.55 11.77
N SER A 95 5.58 5.00 11.14
CA SER A 95 6.89 4.35 11.25
C SER A 95 7.99 5.38 11.45
N SER A 96 8.98 5.04 12.28
CA SER A 96 10.29 5.70 12.31
C SER A 96 11.29 4.85 11.53
N LEU A 97 12.32 5.49 10.94
CA LEU A 97 13.38 4.81 10.17
C LEU A 97 14.05 3.65 10.94
N GLU A 98 14.08 3.70 12.27
CA GLU A 98 14.65 2.65 13.13
C GLU A 98 13.85 1.34 13.11
N THR A 99 12.53 1.38 12.90
CA THR A 99 11.66 0.18 12.96
C THR A 99 11.70 -0.65 11.67
N ILE A 100 12.32 -0.15 10.60
CA ILE A 100 12.35 -0.83 9.29
C ILE A 100 13.48 -1.88 9.21
N TYR A 101 14.52 -1.75 10.04
CA TYR A 101 15.71 -2.63 10.05
C TYR A 101 15.75 -3.65 11.20
N THR A 102 14.74 -3.67 12.07
CA THR A 102 14.66 -4.58 13.24
C THR A 102 13.44 -5.47 13.14
#